data_AF-A0A961MHA0-F1
#
_entry.id   AF-A0A961MHA0-F1
#
_cell.length_a   1.000
_cell.length_b   1.000
_cell.length_c   1.000
_cell.angle_alpha   90.00
_cell.angle_beta   90.00
_cell.angle_gamma   90.00
#
_symmetry.space_group_name_H-M   'P 1'
#
loop_
_entity.id
_entity.type
_entity.pdbx_description
1 polymer ?
#
loop_
_entity_poly.entity_id
_entity_poly.type
_entity_poly.pdbx_seq_one_letter_code
_entity_poly.pdbx_strand_id
1 'polypeptide(L)' 'MIVKSGSAHWEGALKDGKGTVSTESGALAAQPYGFNTRFEGRPGTNPEELIAAAHAACFSMALSAGL' A
#
# COMPACT_ATOMS: atom_id res chain seq x y z
N MET A 1 -14.56 19.02 2.93
CA MET A 1 -14.12 17.85 2.16
C MET A 1 -13.08 17.11 2.99
N ILE A 2 -13.19 15.80 3.15
CA ILE A 2 -12.17 15.00 3.86
C ILE A 2 -11.02 14.73 2.89
N VAL A 3 -9.78 14.98 3.33
CA VAL A 3 -8.56 14.73 2.53
C VAL A 3 -7.72 13.71 3.29
N LYS A 4 -7.29 12.65 2.59
CA LYS A 4 -6.37 11.62 3.06
C LYS A 4 -5.27 11.44 2.03
N SER A 5 -4.03 11.38 2.49
CA SER A 5 -2.86 11.34 1.61
C SER A 5 -1.93 10.16 1.92
N GLY A 6 -1.27 9.69 0.87
CA GLY A 6 -0.16 8.75 0.91
C GLY A 6 0.84 9.15 -0.16
N SER A 7 2.07 8.66 -0.04
CA SER A 7 3.15 8.97 -0.97
C SER A 7 3.94 7.71 -1.30
N ALA A 8 4.57 7.73 -2.47
CA ALA A 8 5.53 6.71 -2.85
C ALA A 8 6.75 7.37 -3.48
N HIS A 9 7.90 6.75 -3.26
CA HIS A 9 9.17 7.12 -3.88
C HIS A 9 9.71 5.92 -4.66
N TRP A 10 10.43 6.17 -5.74
CA TRP A 10 11.07 5.13 -6.55
C TRP A 10 12.39 5.62 -7.12
N GLU A 11 13.43 4.80 -7.02
CA GLU A 11 14.74 5.08 -7.61
C GLU A 11 15.26 3.88 -8.41
N GLY A 12 15.82 4.18 -9.59
CA GLY A 12 16.43 3.17 -10.47
C GLY A 12 15.48 2.56 -11.49
N ALA A 13 15.97 1.53 -12.19
CA ALA A 13 15.24 0.82 -13.24
C ALA A 13 14.11 -0.06 -12.67
N LEU A 14 13.24 -0.61 -13.51
CA LEU A 14 12.05 -1.34 -13.05
C LEU A 14 12.36 -2.57 -12.16
N LYS A 15 13.27 -3.45 -12.59
CA LYS A 15 13.53 -4.72 -11.88
C LYS A 15 14.45 -4.56 -10.66
N ASP A 16 15.49 -3.75 -10.81
CA ASP A 16 16.53 -3.57 -9.77
C ASP A 16 16.32 -2.30 -8.93
N GLY A 17 15.33 -1.47 -9.32
CA GLY A 17 14.97 -0.27 -8.59
C GLY A 17 14.31 -0.59 -7.26
N LYS A 18 14.33 0.43 -6.41
CA LYS A 18 13.82 0.34 -5.04
C LYS A 18 12.78 1.41 -4.84
N GLY A 19 11.64 1.00 -4.29
CA GLY A 19 10.57 1.90 -3.93
C GLY A 19 10.35 1.94 -2.43
N THR A 20 9.76 3.03 -1.97
CA THR A 20 9.16 3.11 -0.64
C THR A 20 7.77 3.69 -0.70
N VAL A 21 6.88 3.27 0.19
CA VAL A 21 5.52 3.80 0.34
C VAL A 21 5.28 4.29 1.76
N SER A 22 4.55 5.41 1.89
CA SER A 22 4.21 6.03 3.17
C SER A 22 2.75 6.47 3.19
N THR A 23 2.17 6.50 4.38
CA THR A 23 0.81 7.00 4.63
C THR A 23 0.86 8.18 5.58
N GLU A 24 -0.02 9.18 5.43
CA GLU A 24 -0.06 10.36 6.31
C GLU A 24 -0.22 10.03 7.80
N SER A 25 -0.84 8.90 8.12
CA SER A 25 -1.06 8.44 9.49
C SER A 25 0.19 7.84 10.14
N GLY A 26 1.24 7.60 9.37
CA GLY A 26 2.45 6.89 9.81
C GLY A 26 2.29 5.37 9.95
N ALA A 27 1.13 4.80 9.62
CA ALA A 27 0.92 3.34 9.63
C ALA A 27 1.91 2.61 8.70
N LEU A 28 2.21 3.22 7.55
CA LEU A 28 3.37 2.92 6.73
C LEU A 28 4.31 4.14 6.74
N ALA A 29 5.57 3.90 7.09
CA ALA A 29 6.63 4.91 7.10
C ALA A 29 7.80 4.42 6.25
N ALA A 30 7.91 4.95 5.03
CA ALA A 30 8.91 4.58 4.03
C ALA A 30 9.07 3.06 3.86
N GLN A 31 7.95 2.31 3.83
CA GLN A 31 8.00 0.86 3.72
C GLN A 31 8.52 0.43 2.34
N PRO A 32 9.54 -0.45 2.26
CA PRO A 32 10.08 -0.88 0.98
C PRO A 32 9.06 -1.67 0.16
N TYR A 33 9.04 -1.38 -1.14
CA TYR A 33 8.36 -2.21 -2.15
C TYR A 33 9.24 -2.28 -3.40
N GLY A 34 9.06 -3.32 -4.21
CA GLY A 34 9.89 -3.56 -5.38
C GLY A 34 9.23 -4.47 -6.40
N PHE A 35 9.91 -4.67 -7.54
CA PHE A 35 9.47 -5.62 -8.55
C PHE A 35 9.33 -7.04 -7.98
N ASN A 36 10.29 -7.43 -7.14
CA ASN A 36 10.34 -8.73 -6.48
C ASN A 36 9.16 -8.96 -5.52
N THR A 37 8.75 -7.93 -4.75
CA THR A 37 7.61 -8.07 -3.82
C THR A 37 6.26 -7.99 -4.52
N ARG A 38 6.21 -7.36 -5.70
CA ARG A 38 4.98 -7.22 -6.49
C ARG A 38 4.72 -8.39 -7.44
N PHE A 39 5.75 -8.86 -8.15
CA PHE A 39 5.59 -9.79 -9.27
C PHE A 39 6.27 -11.14 -9.09
N GLU A 40 7.19 -11.28 -8.13
CA GLU A 40 7.98 -12.52 -7.96
C GLU A 40 7.57 -13.32 -6.71
N GLY A 41 6.44 -12.95 -6.08
CA GLY A 41 5.90 -13.66 -4.91
C GLY A 41 6.78 -13.60 -3.67
N ARG A 42 7.76 -12.68 -3.62
CA ARG A 42 8.55 -12.48 -2.40
C ARG A 42 7.72 -11.72 -1.35
N PRO A 43 7.79 -12.11 -0.07
CA PRO A 43 7.13 -11.35 0.99
C PRO A 43 7.59 -9.89 1.02
N GLY A 44 6.63 -8.99 1.21
CA GLY A 44 6.85 -7.55 1.32
C GLY A 44 5.68 -6.78 0.74
N THR A 45 5.66 -5.47 1.00
CA THR A 45 4.54 -4.64 0.58
C THR A 45 4.46 -4.50 -0.93
N ASN A 46 3.23 -4.41 -1.42
CA ASN A 46 2.89 -4.21 -2.81
C ASN A 46 1.56 -3.41 -2.90
N PRO A 47 1.28 -2.72 -4.01
CA PRO A 47 0.04 -1.96 -4.15
C PRO A 47 -1.23 -2.80 -3.98
N GLU A 48 -1.21 -4.05 -4.43
CA GLU A 48 -2.37 -4.92 -4.46
C GLU A 48 -2.86 -5.31 -3.05
N GLU A 49 -1.96 -5.64 -2.12
CA GLU A 49 -2.34 -5.89 -0.72
C GLU A 49 -2.89 -4.64 -0.02
N LEU A 50 -2.39 -3.45 -0.37
CA LEU A 50 -2.86 -2.19 0.23
C LEU A 50 -4.29 -1.86 -0.22
N ILE A 51 -4.60 -2.08 -1.49
CA ILE A 51 -5.98 -1.95 -2.02
C ILE A 51 -6.89 -2.99 -1.37
N ALA A 52 -6.44 -4.24 -1.26
CA ALA A 52 -7.21 -5.30 -0.62
C ALA A 52 -7.51 -4.98 0.85
N ALA A 53 -6.52 -4.49 1.61
CA ALA A 53 -6.70 -4.07 2.99
C ALA A 53 -7.65 -2.88 3.12
N ALA A 54 -7.51 -1.86 2.27
CA ALA A 54 -8.39 -0.69 2.25
C ALA A 54 -9.85 -1.10 1.96
N HIS A 55 -10.05 -1.98 0.97
CA HIS A 55 -11.37 -2.49 0.63
C HIS A 55 -11.97 -3.30 1.78
N ALA A 56 -11.23 -4.27 2.32
CA ALA A 56 -11.70 -5.12 3.41
C ALA A 56 -12.10 -4.30 4.64
N ALA A 57 -11.30 -3.29 5.00
CA ALA A 57 -11.60 -2.39 6.10
C ALA A 57 -12.87 -1.58 5.86
N CYS A 58 -13.01 -0.98 4.67
CA CYS A 58 -14.19 -0.19 4.31
C CYS A 58 -15.47 -1.04 4.31
N PHE A 59 -15.43 -2.20 3.65
CA PHE A 59 -16.57 -3.11 3.58
C PHE A 59 -16.99 -3.59 4.97
N SER A 60 -16.04 -4.01 5.81
CA SER A 60 -16.35 -4.50 7.17
C SER A 60 -16.98 -3.41 8.04
N MET A 61 -16.48 -2.17 7.94
CA MET A 61 -17.04 -1.03 8.65
C MET A 61 -18.46 -0.71 8.19
N ALA A 62 -18.68 -0.70 6.88
CA ALA A 62 -19.99 -0.44 6.30
C ALA A 62 -20.99 -1.55 6.66
N LEU A 63 -20.60 -2.83 6.59
CA LEU A 63 -21.41 -3.98 7.01
C LEU A 63 -21.81 -3.88 8.48
N SER A 64 -20.87 -3.54 9.37
CA SER A 64 -21.16 -3.35 10.80
C SER A 64 -22.15 -2.21 11.07
N ALA A 65 -22.13 -1.17 10.23
CA ALA A 65 -23.10 -0.07 10.28
C ALA A 65 -24.49 -0.44 9.72
N GLY A 66 -24.70 -1.70 9.35
CA GLY A 66 -25.99 -2.21 8.87
C GLY A 66 -26.20 -2.05 7.37
N LEU A 67 -25.14 -2.28 6.58
CA LEU A 67 -25.29 -2.47 5.13
C LEU A 67 -26.29 -3.60 4.81
#